data_AF-A0A077Z7Q8-F1
#
_entry.id   AF-A0A077Z7Q8-F1
#
_cell.length_a   1.000
_cell.length_b   1.000
_cell.length_c   1.000
_cell.angle_alpha   90.00
_cell.angle_beta   90.00
_cell.angle_gamma   90.00
#
_symmetry.space_group_name_H-M   'P 1'
#
loop_
_entity.id
_entity.type
_entity.pdbx_description
1 polymer ?
#
loop_
_entity_poly.entity_id
_entity_poly.type
_entity_poly.pdbx_seq_one_letter_code
_entity_poly.pdbx_strand_id
1 'polypeptide(L)'
;MSLSPCEIPYSSPDGYLFDLIHILPYIKKFGKHPVTGEKLDAKSLTKLILFKNPNGEPWCPVTRRIFTNSSHVVAIRTTGHVFSYEAIEELNLKPKHYKDLINDVPFTKGDIIVLQDPYHLERFDISKFDHVKNDLRVKEDKVEEPLQNDPTYNLKCVNPETRDALLQLRKDYKPPKKEDAPGPSKLDSINAAHYSTGMVAAGFTSTVMEPITKQQPAIIDEDTLKYSRVKSKGYVRLVTNKGPLNFELHCELAPRACENFIVHCKTGYYINTLFHRVIRNFVVQGGDPTGTGKGGESIWKKPFADEMTKQLSHSGRGVLSMANSGSNTNTSQFFITCRSCKQLDGKHTIFGRLVGGMETLSAIEQVPTENDRPLENIVIVSSAVFIDPFEKASEQLRDERQTAMRHQRMEAATDNSDRSSKLPEIVKPVALRSGVGKYIDIKPLRKRTLSSEEDEDIQRSLRKRNISGSTFKNFNVW
;
A
#
# COMPACT_ATOMS: atom_id res chain seq x y z
N MET A 1 11.89 27.49 -9.39
CA MET A 1 11.72 28.56 -8.40
C MET A 1 10.25 28.66 -8.07
N SER A 2 9.79 27.94 -7.04
CA SER A 2 8.57 28.35 -6.37
C SER A 2 8.87 29.70 -5.75
N LEU A 3 7.96 30.66 -5.88
CA LEU A 3 7.94 31.87 -5.06
C LEU A 3 7.61 31.49 -3.61
N SER A 4 8.39 30.53 -3.06
CA SER A 4 8.42 30.21 -1.64
C SER A 4 8.60 31.52 -0.90
N PRO A 5 7.97 31.70 0.27
CA PRO A 5 8.12 32.92 1.04
C PRO A 5 9.59 33.10 1.42
N CYS A 6 10.34 33.86 0.61
CA CYS A 6 11.65 34.37 0.97
C CYS A 6 11.41 35.65 1.75
N GLU A 7 11.94 35.72 2.97
CA GLU A 7 11.81 36.92 3.78
C GLU A 7 12.68 38.04 3.21
N ILE A 8 13.91 37.71 2.81
CA ILE A 8 14.89 38.68 2.32
C ILE A 8 15.53 38.16 1.02
N PRO A 9 14.90 38.39 -0.14
CA PRO A 9 15.38 37.87 -1.42
C PRO A 9 16.66 38.58 -1.89
N TYR A 10 17.68 37.79 -2.21
CA TYR A 10 18.94 38.22 -2.83
C TYR A 10 19.20 37.40 -4.10
N SER A 11 19.82 38.03 -5.09
CA SER A 11 20.24 37.37 -6.34
C SER A 11 21.76 37.31 -6.43
N SER A 12 22.29 36.19 -6.94
CA SER A 12 23.66 36.17 -7.47
C SER A 12 23.75 36.97 -8.78
N PRO A 13 24.97 37.39 -9.19
CA PRO A 13 25.17 38.07 -10.47
C PRO A 13 24.65 37.29 -11.68
N ASP A 14 24.65 35.95 -11.58
CA ASP A 14 24.16 35.07 -12.62
C ASP A 14 22.62 35.09 -12.70
N GLY A 15 21.91 35.36 -11.60
CA GLY A 15 20.45 35.36 -11.53
C GLY A 15 19.82 34.21 -10.73
N TYR A 16 20.60 33.51 -9.90
CA TYR A 16 20.02 32.56 -8.95
C TYR A 16 19.51 33.28 -7.69
N LEU A 17 18.26 33.00 -7.32
CA LEU A 17 17.60 33.59 -6.15
C LEU A 17 17.91 32.79 -4.88
N PHE A 18 18.27 33.49 -3.82
CA PHE A 18 18.47 32.94 -2.49
C PHE A 18 17.82 33.81 -1.43
N ASP A 19 17.48 33.21 -0.29
CA ASP A 19 17.13 33.97 0.91
C ASP A 19 18.41 34.29 1.70
N LEU A 20 18.53 35.54 2.15
CA LEU A 20 19.71 36.03 2.87
C LEU A 20 20.05 35.15 4.09
N ILE A 21 19.01 34.70 4.80
CA ILE A 21 19.11 33.93 6.04
C ILE A 21 19.85 32.60 5.80
N HIS A 22 19.65 32.00 4.63
CA HIS A 22 20.21 30.68 4.31
C HIS A 22 21.53 30.78 3.53
N ILE A 23 21.68 31.78 2.66
CA ILE A 23 22.87 31.90 1.81
C ILE A 23 24.09 32.41 2.57
N LEU A 24 23.92 33.32 3.54
CA LEU A 24 25.06 33.83 4.33
C LEU A 24 25.76 32.73 5.13
N PRO A 25 25.05 31.86 5.89
CA PRO A 25 25.67 30.70 6.52
C PRO A 25 26.36 29.75 5.52
N TYR A 26 25.75 29.54 4.35
CA TYR A 26 26.31 28.68 3.30
C TYR A 26 27.63 29.22 2.75
N ILE A 27 27.67 30.50 2.39
CA ILE A 27 28.89 31.18 1.92
C ILE A 27 29.96 31.17 3.00
N LYS A 28 29.57 31.41 4.27
CA LYS A 28 30.52 31.39 5.39
C LYS A 28 31.14 30.01 5.62
N LYS A 29 30.39 28.93 5.40
CA LYS A 29 30.84 27.54 5.60
C LYS A 29 31.64 27.00 4.42
N PHE A 30 31.18 27.21 3.20
CA PHE A 30 31.74 26.57 2.01
C PHE A 30 32.49 27.52 1.08
N GLY A 31 32.25 28.83 1.13
CA GLY A 31 32.87 29.82 0.25
C GLY A 31 32.55 29.65 -1.24
N LYS A 32 31.48 28.91 -1.57
CA LYS A 32 31.08 28.53 -2.92
C LYS A 32 29.62 28.88 -3.19
N HIS A 33 29.26 29.03 -4.47
CA HIS A 33 27.91 29.18 -4.95
C HIS A 33 27.20 27.81 -4.91
N PRO A 34 26.00 27.68 -4.29
CA PRO A 34 25.35 26.38 -4.09
C PRO A 34 24.88 25.70 -5.38
N VAL A 35 24.68 26.46 -6.45
CA VAL A 35 24.28 25.94 -7.77
C VAL A 35 25.48 25.64 -8.68
N THR A 36 26.34 26.64 -8.95
CA THR A 36 27.45 26.52 -9.91
C THR A 36 28.75 25.96 -9.31
N GLY A 37 28.93 25.99 -7.99
CA GLY A 37 30.15 25.54 -7.31
C GLY A 37 31.33 26.55 -7.36
N GLU A 38 31.16 27.68 -8.05
CA GLU A 38 32.18 28.74 -8.17
C GLU A 38 32.34 29.54 -6.86
N LYS A 39 33.44 30.27 -6.69
CA LYS A 39 33.63 31.10 -5.50
C LYS A 39 32.64 32.27 -5.50
N LEU A 40 31.88 32.42 -4.42
CA LEU A 40 30.88 33.49 -4.28
C LEU A 40 31.21 34.36 -3.07
N ASP A 41 31.40 35.66 -3.28
CA ASP A 41 31.55 36.64 -2.19
C ASP A 41 30.18 37.21 -1.82
N ALA A 42 29.93 37.41 -0.52
CA ALA A 42 28.67 37.95 -0.01
C ALA A 42 28.38 39.36 -0.56
N LYS A 43 29.43 40.14 -0.87
CA LYS A 43 29.30 41.48 -1.46
C LYS A 43 28.77 41.49 -2.89
N SER A 44 28.89 40.37 -3.61
CA SER A 44 28.40 40.26 -4.99
C SER A 44 26.89 40.02 -5.09
N LEU A 45 26.25 39.67 -3.97
CA LEU A 45 24.81 39.44 -3.92
C LEU A 45 24.06 40.77 -3.99
N THR A 46 23.05 40.83 -4.84
CA THR A 46 22.18 42.01 -4.99
C THR A 46 20.88 41.78 -4.23
N LYS A 47 20.51 42.72 -3.34
CA LYS A 47 19.21 42.69 -2.65
C LYS A 47 18.11 42.96 -3.66
N LEU A 48 17.09 42.11 -3.70
CA LEU A 48 15.94 42.32 -4.58
C LEU A 48 14.80 43.03 -3.87
N ILE A 49 14.12 43.91 -4.60
CA ILE A 49 12.94 44.65 -4.16
C ILE A 49 11.78 44.19 -5.04
N LEU A 50 10.95 43.31 -4.47
CA LEU A 50 9.74 42.79 -5.10
C LEU A 50 8.55 43.68 -4.75
N PHE A 51 7.87 44.21 -5.76
CA PHE A 51 6.61 44.92 -5.57
C PHE A 51 5.47 43.92 -5.45
N LYS A 52 4.57 44.12 -4.48
CA LYS A 52 3.40 43.26 -4.27
C LYS A 52 2.11 44.00 -4.63
N ASN A 53 1.15 43.27 -5.17
CA ASN A 53 -0.21 43.77 -5.39
C ASN A 53 -0.96 43.88 -4.03
N PRO A 54 -2.16 44.48 -3.99
CA PRO A 54 -2.98 44.54 -2.76
C PRO A 54 -3.31 43.17 -2.15
N ASN A 55 -3.21 42.09 -2.93
CA ASN A 55 -3.44 40.71 -2.48
C ASN A 55 -2.17 40.04 -1.90
N GLY A 56 -1.03 40.74 -1.90
CA GLY A 56 0.26 40.22 -1.40
C GLY A 56 1.10 39.42 -2.40
N GLU A 57 0.65 39.30 -3.65
CA GLU A 57 1.35 38.56 -4.71
C GLU A 57 2.35 39.47 -5.45
N PRO A 58 3.55 38.97 -5.80
CA PRO A 58 4.54 39.78 -6.49
C PRO A 58 4.10 40.08 -7.94
N TRP A 59 4.17 41.35 -8.32
CA TRP A 59 3.79 41.84 -9.65
C TRP A 59 4.82 42.81 -10.22
N CYS A 60 4.80 43.01 -11.55
CA CYS A 60 5.60 44.06 -12.16
C CYS A 60 4.92 45.42 -11.92
N PRO A 61 5.62 46.41 -11.35
CA PRO A 61 5.03 47.72 -11.05
C PRO A 61 4.64 48.53 -12.30
N VAL A 62 5.25 48.23 -13.44
CA VAL A 62 5.03 48.95 -14.71
C VAL A 62 3.89 48.32 -15.50
N THR A 63 3.95 47.01 -15.77
CA THR A 63 2.91 46.31 -16.56
C THR A 63 1.70 45.91 -15.72
N ARG A 64 1.78 45.99 -14.38
CA ARG A 64 0.76 45.54 -13.41
C ARG A 64 0.34 44.08 -13.59
N ARG A 65 1.19 43.26 -14.23
CA ARG A 65 1.00 41.82 -14.40
C ARG A 65 1.64 41.06 -13.25
N ILE A 66 0.94 40.06 -12.74
CA ILE A 66 1.41 39.16 -11.67
C ILE A 66 2.50 38.24 -12.22
N PHE A 67 3.56 37.99 -11.45
CA PHE A 67 4.59 37.04 -11.85
C PHE A 67 4.11 35.60 -11.67
N THR A 68 4.18 34.82 -12.74
CA THR A 68 3.81 33.39 -12.78
C THR A 68 5.04 32.52 -12.97
N ASN A 69 4.90 31.20 -12.82
CA ASN A 69 5.97 30.22 -13.09
C ASN A 69 6.45 30.21 -14.56
N SER A 70 5.71 30.85 -15.48
CA SER A 70 6.07 31.02 -16.89
C SER A 70 6.46 32.46 -17.26
N SER A 71 6.47 33.40 -16.30
CA SER A 71 6.82 34.79 -16.58
C SER A 71 8.33 34.96 -16.76
N HIS A 72 8.73 35.77 -17.74
CA HIS A 72 10.13 36.19 -17.90
C HIS A 72 10.41 37.37 -16.96
N VAL A 73 11.21 37.13 -15.92
CA VAL A 73 11.43 38.08 -14.82
C VAL A 73 12.89 38.52 -14.78
N VAL A 74 13.12 39.82 -14.65
CA VAL A 74 14.45 40.43 -14.57
C VAL A 74 14.56 41.40 -13.40
N ALA A 75 15.77 41.57 -12.89
CA ALA A 75 16.11 42.57 -11.89
C ALA A 75 17.20 43.50 -12.40
N ILE A 76 17.17 44.76 -11.98
CA ILE A 76 18.24 45.71 -12.24
C ILE A 76 19.23 45.65 -11.06
N ARG A 77 20.50 45.36 -11.34
CA ARG A 77 21.55 45.17 -10.33
C ARG A 77 21.76 46.40 -9.45
N THR A 78 21.71 47.59 -10.02
CA THR A 78 22.02 48.85 -9.31
C THR A 78 20.96 49.21 -8.26
N THR A 79 19.69 48.91 -8.53
CA THR A 79 18.56 49.28 -7.66
C THR A 79 17.95 48.10 -6.93
N GLY A 80 18.09 46.89 -7.46
CA GLY A 80 17.43 45.68 -6.99
C GLY A 80 15.97 45.55 -7.41
N HIS A 81 15.41 46.51 -8.16
CA HIS A 81 14.01 46.47 -8.56
C HIS A 81 13.75 45.33 -9.57
N VAL A 82 12.65 44.61 -9.36
CA VAL A 82 12.23 43.47 -10.20
C VAL A 82 11.11 43.88 -11.15
N PHE A 83 11.30 43.58 -12.44
CA PHE A 83 10.39 43.90 -13.54
C PHE A 83 10.11 42.68 -14.42
N SER A 84 9.05 42.73 -15.23
CA SER A 84 8.90 41.80 -16.35
C SER A 84 9.91 42.16 -17.44
N TYR A 85 10.48 41.15 -18.11
CA TYR A 85 11.40 41.37 -19.22
C TYR A 85 10.78 42.24 -20.31
N GLU A 86 9.50 42.04 -20.61
CA GLU A 86 8.69 42.85 -21.54
C GLU A 86 8.75 44.35 -21.22
N ALA A 87 8.71 44.73 -19.93
CA ALA A 87 8.75 46.14 -19.53
C ALA A 87 10.13 46.76 -19.81
N ILE A 88 11.21 46.06 -19.44
CA ILE A 88 12.58 46.48 -19.70
C ILE A 88 12.88 46.49 -21.20
N GLU A 89 12.34 45.51 -21.94
CA GLU A 89 12.53 45.43 -23.38
C GLU A 89 11.90 46.63 -24.08
N GLU A 90 10.65 46.96 -23.76
CA GLU A 90 9.91 48.04 -24.39
C GLU A 90 10.36 49.44 -23.97
N LEU A 91 10.67 49.64 -22.69
CA LEU A 91 10.92 50.97 -22.13
C LEU A 91 12.40 51.31 -21.96
N ASN A 92 13.30 50.31 -21.94
CA ASN A 92 14.74 50.56 -21.83
C ASN A 92 15.50 50.11 -23.08
N LEU A 93 15.36 48.83 -23.49
CA LEU A 93 16.19 48.25 -24.54
C LEU A 93 15.87 48.81 -25.93
N LYS A 94 14.58 48.83 -26.32
CA LYS A 94 14.13 49.38 -27.61
C LYS A 94 14.46 50.88 -27.76
N PRO A 95 14.16 51.76 -26.79
CA PRO A 95 14.48 53.18 -26.89
C PRO A 95 15.94 53.53 -26.52
N LYS A 96 16.76 52.56 -26.09
CA LYS A 96 18.13 52.76 -25.57
C LYS A 96 18.19 53.72 -24.38
N HIS A 97 17.18 53.69 -23.52
CA HIS A 97 17.07 54.52 -22.33
C HIS A 97 17.43 53.70 -21.09
N TYR A 98 18.68 53.74 -20.64
CA TYR A 98 19.15 52.89 -19.54
C TYR A 98 19.04 53.55 -18.17
N LYS A 99 17.80 53.80 -17.74
CA LYS A 99 17.45 54.29 -16.41
C LYS A 99 16.37 53.41 -15.80
N ASP A 100 16.48 53.10 -14.52
CA ASP A 100 15.48 52.29 -13.82
C ASP A 100 14.09 52.92 -13.94
N LEU A 101 13.08 52.09 -14.22
CA LEU A 101 11.72 52.51 -14.53
C LEU A 101 10.94 53.13 -13.34
N ILE A 102 11.53 53.14 -12.15
CA ILE A 102 10.90 53.67 -10.93
C ILE A 102 11.65 54.88 -10.39
N ASN A 103 12.98 54.79 -10.26
CA ASN A 103 13.78 55.83 -9.59
C ASN A 103 14.78 56.54 -10.51
N ASP A 104 14.75 56.28 -11.82
CA ASP A 104 15.62 56.89 -12.82
C ASP A 104 17.14 56.72 -12.59
N VAL A 105 17.54 55.77 -11.73
CA VAL A 105 18.97 55.48 -11.50
C VAL A 105 19.55 54.87 -12.78
N PRO A 106 20.65 55.42 -13.32
CA PRO A 106 21.25 54.90 -14.53
C PRO A 106 21.82 53.50 -14.28
N PHE A 107 21.65 52.62 -15.27
CA PHE A 107 22.24 51.28 -15.26
C PHE A 107 22.81 50.97 -16.65
N THR A 108 23.57 49.89 -16.79
CA THR A 108 24.09 49.42 -18.08
C THR A 108 23.42 48.12 -18.49
N LYS A 109 23.52 47.72 -19.77
CA LYS A 109 22.94 46.44 -20.22
C LYS A 109 23.45 45.22 -19.43
N GLY A 110 24.67 45.28 -18.90
CA GLY A 110 25.26 44.23 -18.06
C GLY A 110 24.70 44.17 -16.62
N ASP A 111 23.95 45.19 -16.21
CA ASP A 111 23.31 45.24 -14.89
C ASP A 111 21.93 44.58 -14.90
N ILE A 112 21.42 44.13 -16.05
CA ILE A 112 20.16 43.40 -16.15
C ILE A 112 20.41 41.94 -15.78
N ILE A 113 19.87 41.50 -14.64
CA ILE A 113 19.98 40.13 -14.13
C ILE A 113 18.70 39.38 -14.51
N VAL A 114 18.83 38.29 -15.24
CA VAL A 114 17.68 37.42 -15.58
C VAL A 114 17.44 36.42 -14.46
N LEU A 115 16.33 36.60 -13.75
CA LEU A 115 15.96 35.73 -12.62
C LEU A 115 15.20 34.49 -13.08
N GLN A 116 14.35 34.63 -14.09
CA GLN A 116 13.53 33.55 -14.61
C GLN A 116 13.32 33.74 -16.10
N ASP A 117 13.69 32.73 -16.87
CA ASP A 117 13.45 32.66 -18.31
C ASP A 117 12.69 31.37 -18.63
N PRO A 118 11.42 31.45 -19.10
CA PRO A 118 10.64 30.27 -19.44
C PRO A 118 11.22 29.49 -20.63
N TYR A 119 12.09 30.10 -21.46
CA TYR A 119 12.66 29.46 -22.63
C TYR A 119 13.91 28.61 -22.32
N HIS A 120 14.57 28.82 -21.17
CA HIS A 120 15.77 28.11 -20.76
C HIS A 120 15.57 27.31 -19.47
N LEU A 121 14.77 26.23 -19.54
CA LEU A 121 14.44 25.37 -18.40
C LEU A 121 15.65 24.59 -17.85
N GLU A 122 16.68 24.34 -18.67
CA GLU A 122 17.87 23.57 -18.29
C GLU A 122 18.62 24.15 -17.08
N ARG A 123 18.50 25.47 -16.89
CA ARG A 123 19.15 26.21 -15.80
C ARG A 123 18.59 25.86 -14.42
N PHE A 124 17.38 25.31 -14.36
CA PHE A 124 16.66 25.00 -13.13
C PHE A 124 16.62 23.49 -12.81
N ASP A 125 17.43 22.69 -13.48
CA ASP A 125 17.55 21.26 -13.20
C ASP A 125 18.30 21.01 -11.88
N ILE A 126 17.54 20.71 -10.82
CA ILE A 126 18.01 20.57 -9.44
C ILE A 126 19.07 19.47 -9.31
N SER A 127 19.01 18.43 -10.14
CA SER A 127 19.96 17.31 -10.12
C SER A 127 21.39 17.72 -10.47
N LYS A 128 21.57 18.87 -11.15
CA LYS A 128 22.88 19.39 -11.54
C LYS A 128 23.50 20.34 -10.51
N PHE A 129 22.79 20.69 -9.45
CA PHE A 129 23.25 21.70 -8.49
C PHE A 129 24.37 21.14 -7.60
N ASP A 130 25.44 21.92 -7.41
CA ASP A 130 26.65 21.49 -6.68
C ASP A 130 26.36 21.01 -5.25
N HIS A 131 25.47 21.69 -4.52
CA HIS A 131 25.10 21.30 -3.17
C HIS A 131 24.35 19.96 -3.10
N VAL A 132 23.59 19.61 -4.14
CA VAL A 132 22.87 18.32 -4.23
C VAL A 132 23.85 17.22 -4.61
N LYS A 133 24.70 17.48 -5.60
CA LYS A 133 25.67 16.51 -6.11
C LYS A 133 26.72 16.11 -5.05
N ASN A 134 27.13 17.07 -4.22
CA ASN A 134 28.15 16.87 -3.19
C ASN A 134 27.56 16.72 -1.77
N ASP A 135 26.23 16.66 -1.65
CA ASP A 135 25.47 16.61 -0.38
C ASP A 135 25.95 17.64 0.66
N LEU A 136 26.26 18.86 0.19
CA LEU A 136 26.76 19.95 1.00
C LEU A 136 25.61 20.60 1.76
N ARG A 137 25.50 20.26 3.05
CA ARG A 137 24.48 20.84 3.95
C ARG A 137 25.13 21.70 5.03
N VAL A 138 24.54 22.86 5.28
CA VAL A 138 24.85 23.64 6.48
C VAL A 138 24.12 22.98 7.64
N LYS A 139 24.77 22.01 8.28
CA LYS A 139 24.31 21.51 9.58
C LYS A 139 24.37 22.67 10.58
N GLU A 140 23.34 22.82 11.40
CA GLU A 140 23.37 23.72 12.54
C GLU A 140 24.33 23.13 13.58
N ASP A 141 25.60 23.58 13.53
CA ASP A 141 26.79 23.00 14.19
C ASP A 141 26.77 23.10 15.74
N LYS A 142 25.60 23.03 16.39
CA LYS A 142 25.51 22.97 17.87
C LYS A 142 24.59 21.89 18.42
N VAL A 143 23.80 21.19 17.59
CA VAL A 143 22.82 20.22 18.11
C VAL A 143 23.01 18.82 17.53
N GLU A 144 23.37 18.66 16.27
CA GLU A 144 23.22 17.35 15.60
C GLU A 144 24.43 16.40 15.70
N GLU A 145 25.67 16.90 15.72
CA GLU A 145 26.86 16.03 15.70
C GLU A 145 27.02 15.14 16.95
N PRO A 146 26.73 15.62 18.18
CA PRO A 146 26.77 14.75 19.35
C PRO A 146 25.55 13.82 19.44
N LEU A 147 24.42 14.22 18.86
CA LEU A 147 23.15 13.48 18.84
C LEU A 147 23.19 12.27 17.89
N GLN A 148 23.92 12.36 16.77
CA GLN A 148 24.10 11.25 15.83
C GLN A 148 24.98 10.13 16.39
N ASN A 149 26.01 10.47 17.17
CA ASN A 149 26.99 9.50 17.68
C ASN A 149 26.59 8.92 19.04
N ASP A 150 25.77 9.62 19.82
CA ASP A 150 25.43 9.21 21.18
C ASP A 150 23.96 9.59 21.45
N PRO A 151 22.99 8.66 21.31
CA PRO A 151 21.57 8.93 21.64
C PRO A 151 21.36 9.30 23.12
N THR A 152 22.42 9.16 23.92
CA THR A 152 22.54 9.52 25.33
C THR A 152 23.12 10.92 25.59
N TYR A 153 23.48 11.69 24.56
CA TYR A 153 24.14 12.99 24.74
C TYR A 153 23.32 13.97 25.58
N ASN A 154 22.01 14.09 25.28
CA ASN A 154 21.11 14.94 26.05
C ASN A 154 20.82 14.41 27.47
N LEU A 155 21.11 13.13 27.74
CA LEU A 155 20.99 12.55 29.08
C LEU A 155 22.19 12.89 29.99
N LYS A 156 23.32 13.37 29.46
CA LYS A 156 24.48 13.77 30.29
C LYS A 156 24.21 15.03 31.11
N CYS A 157 23.23 15.85 30.71
CA CYS A 157 22.81 17.07 31.40
C CYS A 157 21.62 16.86 32.36
N VAL A 158 21.25 15.60 32.65
CA VAL A 158 20.04 15.25 33.40
C VAL A 158 20.40 14.84 34.84
N ASN A 159 19.53 15.17 35.81
CA ASN A 159 19.69 14.85 37.24
C ASN A 159 20.06 13.36 37.44
N PRO A 160 21.03 13.01 38.31
CA PRO A 160 21.46 11.61 38.56
C PRO A 160 20.34 10.58 38.73
N GLU A 161 19.24 10.93 39.40
CA GLU A 161 18.09 10.03 39.63
C GLU A 161 17.43 9.58 38.32
N THR A 162 17.21 10.52 37.41
CA THR A 162 16.63 10.27 36.08
C THR A 162 17.55 9.42 35.20
N ARG A 163 18.87 9.56 35.35
CA ARG A 163 19.85 8.72 34.65
C ARG A 163 19.77 7.27 35.10
N ASP A 164 19.62 7.04 36.40
CA ASP A 164 19.50 5.70 36.97
C ASP A 164 18.15 5.04 36.62
N ALA A 165 17.06 5.80 36.62
CA ALA A 165 15.75 5.32 36.16
C ALA A 165 15.76 4.89 34.68
N LEU A 166 16.43 5.66 33.80
CA LEU A 166 16.58 5.32 32.39
C LEU A 166 17.48 4.09 32.17
N LEU A 167 18.49 3.91 33.01
CA LEU A 167 19.33 2.70 33.03
C LEU A 167 18.54 1.46 33.45
N GLN A 168 17.64 1.57 34.43
CA GLN A 168 16.73 0.49 34.82
C GLN A 168 15.76 0.15 33.70
N LEU A 169 15.09 1.15 33.10
CA LEU A 169 14.19 0.92 31.96
C LEU A 169 14.88 0.24 30.79
N ARG A 170 16.16 0.54 30.53
CA ARG A 170 16.93 -0.11 29.46
C ARG A 170 17.29 -1.56 29.78
N LYS A 171 17.48 -1.90 31.06
CA LYS A 171 17.66 -3.28 31.52
C LYS A 171 16.34 -4.07 31.44
N ASP A 172 15.23 -3.42 31.71
CA ASP A 172 13.90 -4.03 31.72
C ASP A 172 13.27 -4.09 30.30
N TYR A 173 13.75 -3.27 29.37
CA TYR A 173 13.28 -3.24 27.99
C TYR A 173 13.59 -4.54 27.26
N LYS A 174 12.55 -5.33 26.99
CA LYS A 174 12.57 -6.38 25.99
C LYS A 174 12.00 -5.83 24.69
N PRO A 175 12.73 -5.84 23.57
CA PRO A 175 12.17 -5.43 22.29
C PRO A 175 10.93 -6.27 22.02
N PRO A 176 9.83 -5.67 21.50
CA PRO A 176 8.68 -6.45 21.10
C PRO A 176 9.18 -7.50 20.12
N LYS A 177 8.91 -8.79 20.40
CA LYS A 177 9.04 -9.82 19.38
C LYS A 177 8.27 -9.30 18.18
N LYS A 178 8.95 -9.05 17.06
CA LYS A 178 8.27 -9.00 15.78
C LYS A 178 7.60 -10.36 15.66
N GLU A 179 6.30 -10.41 15.94
CA GLU A 179 5.49 -11.51 15.47
C GLU A 179 5.67 -11.46 13.96
N ASP A 180 6.47 -12.39 13.43
CA ASP A 180 6.55 -12.59 12.00
C ASP A 180 5.10 -12.70 11.54
N ALA A 181 4.66 -11.73 10.71
CA ALA A 181 3.36 -11.84 10.07
C ALA A 181 3.29 -13.26 9.51
N PRO A 182 2.18 -14.01 9.75
CA PRO A 182 2.11 -15.41 9.40
C PRO A 182 2.65 -15.57 8.00
N GLY A 183 3.76 -16.31 7.87
CA GLY A 183 4.47 -16.45 6.59
C GLY A 183 3.46 -16.87 5.51
N PRO A 184 3.67 -16.49 4.25
CA PRO A 184 2.73 -16.80 3.18
C PRO A 184 2.38 -18.28 3.25
N SER A 185 1.07 -18.58 3.31
CA SER A 185 0.57 -19.94 3.44
C SER A 185 1.17 -20.81 2.34
N LYS A 186 1.66 -22.00 2.70
CA LYS A 186 2.27 -22.90 1.71
C LYS A 186 1.18 -23.36 0.74
N LEU A 187 1.51 -23.36 -0.55
CA LEU A 187 0.61 -23.86 -1.59
C LEU A 187 0.48 -25.39 -1.45
N ASP A 188 -0.75 -25.85 -1.27
CA ASP A 188 -1.21 -27.24 -1.16
C ASP A 188 -2.21 -27.53 -2.29
N SER A 189 -2.48 -28.80 -2.59
CA SER A 189 -3.48 -29.18 -3.61
C SER A 189 -4.89 -28.63 -3.33
N ILE A 190 -5.22 -28.38 -2.06
CA ILE A 190 -6.54 -27.92 -1.62
C ILE A 190 -6.70 -26.40 -1.71
N ASN A 191 -5.60 -25.64 -1.56
CA ASN A 191 -5.64 -24.17 -1.60
C ASN A 191 -5.19 -23.59 -2.96
N ALA A 192 -4.89 -24.43 -3.94
CA ALA A 192 -4.55 -24.00 -5.28
C ALA A 192 -5.80 -23.43 -5.99
N ALA A 193 -5.76 -22.15 -6.34
CA ALA A 193 -6.79 -21.51 -7.14
C ALA A 193 -6.75 -22.02 -8.59
N HIS A 194 -7.90 -21.93 -9.26
CA HIS A 194 -8.01 -22.20 -10.70
C HIS A 194 -7.32 -21.13 -11.57
N TYR A 195 -6.92 -20.00 -10.99
CA TYR A 195 -6.21 -18.92 -11.66
C TYR A 195 -4.77 -18.80 -11.16
N SER A 196 -3.87 -18.28 -12.01
CA SER A 196 -2.45 -18.11 -11.68
C SER A 196 -2.17 -16.84 -10.86
N THR A 197 -1.03 -16.77 -10.19
CA THR A 197 -0.56 -15.56 -9.48
C THR A 197 -0.29 -14.37 -10.40
N GLY A 198 -0.23 -14.56 -11.72
CA GLY A 198 0.11 -13.51 -12.68
C GLY A 198 1.60 -13.11 -12.69
N MET A 199 2.42 -13.69 -11.81
CA MET A 199 3.83 -13.29 -11.65
C MET A 199 4.69 -13.57 -12.89
N VAL A 200 4.38 -14.59 -13.68
CA VAL A 200 5.07 -14.86 -14.96
C VAL A 200 4.84 -13.72 -15.96
N ALA A 201 3.62 -13.20 -16.04
CA ALA A 201 3.29 -12.07 -16.90
C ALA A 201 3.89 -10.75 -16.37
N ALA A 202 3.89 -10.56 -15.05
CA ALA A 202 4.51 -9.40 -14.42
C ALA A 202 6.03 -9.38 -14.63
N GLY A 203 6.71 -10.52 -14.46
CA GLY A 203 8.15 -10.65 -14.71
C GLY A 203 8.52 -10.52 -16.20
N PHE A 204 7.61 -10.85 -17.11
CA PHE A 204 7.82 -10.63 -18.55
C PHE A 204 7.69 -9.16 -18.95
N THR A 205 6.85 -8.38 -18.27
CA THR A 205 6.52 -7.00 -18.64
C THR A 205 7.24 -5.93 -17.82
N SER A 206 7.78 -6.28 -16.65
CA SER A 206 8.46 -5.35 -15.75
C SER A 206 9.98 -5.39 -15.92
N THR A 207 10.61 -4.22 -16.02
CA THR A 207 12.09 -4.10 -16.01
C THR A 207 12.70 -4.19 -14.61
N VAL A 208 11.88 -4.16 -13.56
CA VAL A 208 12.32 -4.09 -12.14
C VAL A 208 12.20 -5.45 -11.44
N MET A 209 11.42 -6.38 -12.00
CA MET A 209 11.18 -7.69 -11.40
C MET A 209 12.07 -8.77 -12.03
N GLU A 210 12.46 -9.77 -11.23
CA GLU A 210 13.15 -10.94 -11.75
C GLU A 210 12.22 -11.76 -12.67
N PRO A 211 12.72 -12.26 -13.83
CA PRO A 211 11.91 -13.03 -14.75
C PRO A 211 11.56 -14.40 -14.15
N ILE A 212 10.26 -14.62 -13.90
CA ILE A 212 9.74 -15.88 -13.38
C ILE A 212 9.23 -16.73 -14.55
N THR A 213 9.74 -17.95 -14.70
CA THR A 213 9.40 -18.85 -15.83
C THR A 213 8.36 -19.92 -15.48
N LYS A 214 8.12 -20.18 -14.20
CA LYS A 214 7.19 -21.20 -13.73
C LYS A 214 5.87 -20.56 -13.30
N GLN A 215 4.78 -20.92 -13.97
CA GLN A 215 3.44 -20.52 -13.54
C GLN A 215 3.09 -21.24 -12.23
N GLN A 216 2.61 -20.46 -11.25
CA GLN A 216 2.11 -20.99 -9.99
C GLN A 216 0.63 -20.60 -9.85
N PRO A 217 -0.25 -21.52 -9.41
CA PRO A 217 -1.61 -21.17 -9.07
C PRO A 217 -1.60 -20.21 -7.88
N ALA A 218 -2.57 -19.27 -7.86
CA ALA A 218 -2.74 -18.39 -6.71
C ALA A 218 -3.20 -19.19 -5.48
N ILE A 219 -2.86 -18.71 -4.29
CA ILE A 219 -3.27 -19.37 -3.05
C ILE A 219 -4.64 -18.80 -2.64
N ILE A 220 -5.63 -19.68 -2.49
CA ILE A 220 -6.93 -19.34 -1.92
C ILE A 220 -6.76 -19.15 -0.41
N ASP A 221 -7.31 -18.06 0.10
CA ASP A 221 -7.32 -17.74 1.52
C ASP A 221 -8.00 -18.84 2.36
N GLU A 222 -7.43 -19.17 3.52
CA GLU A 222 -7.89 -20.31 4.34
C GLU A 222 -9.32 -20.11 4.83
N ASP A 223 -9.68 -18.87 5.16
CA ASP A 223 -11.03 -18.50 5.58
C ASP A 223 -12.05 -18.77 4.46
N THR A 224 -11.70 -18.47 3.20
CA THR A 224 -12.57 -18.74 2.04
C THR A 224 -12.81 -20.24 1.86
N LEU A 225 -11.76 -21.05 2.00
CA LEU A 225 -11.88 -22.51 1.92
C LEU A 225 -12.74 -23.07 3.06
N LYS A 226 -12.56 -22.57 4.27
CA LYS A 226 -13.35 -22.95 5.45
C LYS A 226 -14.82 -22.61 5.24
N TYR A 227 -15.14 -21.40 4.76
CA TYR A 227 -16.52 -20.97 4.52
C TYR A 227 -17.22 -21.80 3.44
N SER A 228 -16.51 -22.22 2.40
CA SER A 228 -17.10 -23.06 1.35
C SER A 228 -17.63 -24.42 1.84
N ARG A 229 -17.11 -24.92 2.96
CA ARG A 229 -17.51 -26.21 3.57
C ARG A 229 -18.62 -26.07 4.60
N VAL A 230 -18.94 -24.84 5.03
CA VAL A 230 -19.98 -24.58 6.03
C VAL A 230 -21.36 -24.68 5.36
N LYS A 231 -22.07 -25.78 5.64
CA LYS A 231 -23.44 -26.07 5.13
C LYS A 231 -24.46 -26.21 6.26
N SER A 232 -24.13 -25.73 7.46
CA SER A 232 -24.97 -25.89 8.63
C SER A 232 -25.07 -24.59 9.39
N LYS A 233 -26.23 -24.38 10.03
CA LYS A 233 -26.50 -23.23 10.87
C LYS A 233 -25.80 -23.35 12.22
N GLY A 234 -25.45 -22.21 12.81
CA GLY A 234 -24.92 -22.13 14.17
C GLY A 234 -26.02 -21.83 15.18
N TYR A 235 -25.82 -22.25 16.44
CA TYR A 235 -26.74 -21.93 17.53
C TYR A 235 -25.98 -21.40 18.74
N VAL A 236 -26.37 -20.22 19.20
CA VAL A 236 -25.72 -19.52 20.32
C VAL A 236 -26.77 -19.04 21.30
N ARG A 237 -26.50 -19.20 22.60
CA ARG A 237 -27.31 -18.65 23.68
C ARG A 237 -26.53 -17.59 24.43
N LEU A 238 -27.10 -16.40 24.50
CA LEU A 238 -26.62 -15.32 25.36
C LEU A 238 -27.49 -15.29 26.61
N VAL A 239 -26.90 -15.47 27.78
CA VAL A 239 -27.58 -15.34 29.06
C VAL A 239 -27.40 -13.90 29.53
N THR A 240 -28.49 -13.15 29.61
CA THR A 240 -28.52 -11.77 30.12
C THR A 240 -29.09 -11.73 31.53
N ASN A 241 -28.93 -10.61 32.22
CA ASN A 241 -29.58 -10.37 33.52
C ASN A 241 -31.12 -10.40 33.46
N LYS A 242 -31.73 -10.18 32.30
CA LYS A 242 -33.19 -10.27 32.10
C LYS A 242 -33.66 -11.67 31.63
N GLY A 243 -32.73 -12.58 31.30
CA GLY A 243 -33.03 -13.93 30.84
C GLY A 243 -32.19 -14.38 29.64
N PRO A 244 -32.42 -15.60 29.13
CA PRO A 244 -31.68 -16.16 28.00
C PRO A 244 -32.24 -15.75 26.63
N LEU A 245 -31.35 -15.42 25.70
CA LEU A 245 -31.63 -15.18 24.28
C LEU A 245 -30.97 -16.26 23.43
N ASN A 246 -31.75 -17.00 22.65
CA ASN A 246 -31.26 -18.08 21.78
C ASN A 246 -31.29 -17.63 20.32
N PHE A 247 -30.14 -17.63 19.66
CA PHE A 247 -29.96 -17.21 18.28
C PHE A 247 -29.63 -18.39 17.37
N GLU A 248 -30.27 -18.42 16.21
CA GLU A 248 -29.91 -19.22 15.05
C GLU A 248 -29.09 -18.36 14.09
N LEU A 249 -27.90 -18.81 13.72
CA LEU A 249 -26.96 -18.08 12.89
C LEU A 249 -26.96 -18.63 11.45
N HIS A 250 -27.00 -17.74 10.47
CA HIS A 250 -27.02 -18.04 9.04
C HIS A 250 -25.60 -18.14 8.46
N CYS A 251 -24.83 -19.11 8.97
CA CYS A 251 -23.40 -19.27 8.63
C CYS A 251 -23.13 -19.56 7.15
N GLU A 252 -24.12 -20.05 6.40
CA GLU A 252 -24.04 -20.27 4.95
C GLU A 252 -24.05 -18.95 4.15
N LEU A 253 -24.77 -17.94 4.64
CA LEU A 253 -25.00 -16.68 3.93
C LEU A 253 -24.06 -15.57 4.40
N ALA A 254 -23.75 -15.54 5.70
CA ALA A 254 -22.88 -14.55 6.33
C ALA A 254 -21.78 -15.24 7.16
N PRO A 255 -20.86 -15.99 6.51
CA PRO A 255 -19.88 -16.80 7.22
C PRO A 255 -18.90 -15.97 8.07
N ARG A 256 -18.42 -14.82 7.58
CA ARG A 256 -17.46 -13.99 8.34
C ARG A 256 -18.11 -13.39 9.58
N ALA A 257 -19.32 -12.85 9.44
CA ALA A 257 -20.04 -12.29 10.57
C ALA A 257 -20.38 -13.36 11.62
N CYS A 258 -20.81 -14.54 11.19
CA CYS A 258 -21.09 -15.65 12.10
C CYS A 258 -19.83 -16.17 12.80
N GLU A 259 -18.71 -16.32 12.08
CA GLU A 259 -17.45 -16.77 12.69
C GLU A 259 -16.99 -15.77 13.75
N ASN A 260 -16.95 -14.49 13.40
CA ASN A 260 -16.58 -13.41 14.32
C ASN A 260 -17.43 -13.48 15.60
N PHE A 261 -18.74 -13.63 15.46
CA PHE A 261 -19.66 -13.72 16.58
C PHE A 261 -19.44 -14.99 17.44
N ILE A 262 -19.33 -16.17 16.82
CA ILE A 262 -19.12 -17.43 17.54
C ILE A 262 -17.79 -17.43 18.30
N VAL A 263 -16.71 -16.95 17.66
CA VAL A 263 -15.39 -16.88 18.28
C VAL A 263 -15.39 -15.90 19.45
N HIS A 264 -16.01 -14.72 19.32
CA HIS A 264 -16.19 -13.80 20.45
C HIS A 264 -17.01 -14.40 21.60
N CYS A 265 -18.03 -15.21 21.29
CA CYS A 265 -18.78 -15.97 22.30
C CYS A 265 -17.93 -17.05 22.98
N LYS A 266 -17.04 -17.73 22.24
CA LYS A 266 -16.14 -18.77 22.79
C LYS A 266 -15.03 -18.16 23.65
N THR A 267 -14.46 -17.02 23.25
CA THR A 267 -13.41 -16.32 24.01
C THR A 267 -13.96 -15.58 25.24
N GLY A 268 -15.28 -15.46 25.35
CA GLY A 268 -15.93 -14.73 26.44
C GLY A 268 -15.86 -13.21 26.26
N TYR A 269 -15.59 -12.71 25.05
CA TYR A 269 -15.47 -11.27 24.76
C TYR A 269 -16.75 -10.48 25.10
N TYR A 270 -17.92 -11.11 24.96
CA TYR A 270 -19.20 -10.49 25.29
C TYR A 270 -19.58 -10.59 26.77
N ILE A 271 -18.81 -11.30 27.60
CA ILE A 271 -19.10 -11.41 29.04
C ILE A 271 -18.94 -10.02 29.68
N ASN A 272 -19.93 -9.64 30.48
CA ASN A 272 -20.05 -8.33 31.13
C ASN A 272 -20.22 -7.13 30.18
N THR A 273 -20.56 -7.36 28.91
CA THR A 273 -20.87 -6.28 27.97
C THR A 273 -22.31 -5.78 28.12
N LEU A 274 -22.50 -4.47 27.92
CA LEU A 274 -23.77 -3.77 28.11
C LEU A 274 -24.50 -3.62 26.76
N PHE A 275 -25.83 -3.69 26.82
CA PHE A 275 -26.67 -3.12 25.77
C PHE A 275 -26.76 -1.61 25.97
N HIS A 276 -25.81 -0.87 25.38
CA HIS A 276 -25.65 0.56 25.58
C HIS A 276 -26.70 1.41 24.87
N ARG A 277 -27.44 0.84 23.90
CA ARG A 277 -28.47 1.55 23.14
C ARG A 277 -29.71 0.68 22.93
N VAL A 278 -30.85 1.14 23.42
CA VAL A 278 -32.16 0.47 23.33
C VAL A 278 -33.16 1.50 22.82
N ILE A 279 -33.71 1.27 21.63
CA ILE A 279 -34.77 2.12 21.06
C ILE A 279 -36.05 1.29 20.94
N ARG A 280 -37.07 1.69 21.70
CA ARG A 280 -38.36 1.00 21.71
C ARG A 280 -38.97 0.93 20.30
N ASN A 281 -39.47 -0.24 19.94
CA ASN A 281 -39.96 -0.62 18.62
C ASN A 281 -38.94 -0.53 17.48
N PHE A 282 -37.64 -0.35 17.73
CA PHE A 282 -36.66 -0.24 16.65
C PHE A 282 -35.55 -1.28 16.78
N VAL A 283 -34.53 -1.02 17.60
CA VAL A 283 -33.36 -1.90 17.76
C VAL A 283 -32.82 -1.89 19.19
N VAL A 284 -32.23 -3.01 19.58
CA VAL A 284 -31.45 -3.19 20.80
C VAL A 284 -30.01 -3.47 20.37
N GLN A 285 -29.08 -2.56 20.66
CA GLN A 285 -27.68 -2.64 20.23
C GLN A 285 -26.75 -2.92 21.42
N GLY A 286 -25.78 -3.81 21.18
CA GLY A 286 -24.79 -4.27 22.16
C GLY A 286 -23.50 -4.73 21.48
N GLY A 287 -22.64 -5.43 22.23
CA GLY A 287 -21.38 -5.96 21.72
C GLY A 287 -20.18 -4.98 21.76
N ASP A 288 -20.32 -3.88 22.49
CA ASP A 288 -19.20 -2.97 22.78
C ASP A 288 -18.67 -3.22 24.21
N PRO A 289 -17.44 -3.74 24.37
CA PRO A 289 -16.85 -3.97 25.70
C PRO A 289 -16.56 -2.68 26.46
N THR A 290 -16.42 -1.55 25.78
CA THR A 290 -16.22 -0.24 26.43
C THR A 290 -17.52 0.37 26.94
N GLY A 291 -18.68 -0.10 26.44
CA GLY A 291 -20.00 0.44 26.77
C GLY A 291 -20.23 1.88 26.27
N THR A 292 -19.35 2.43 25.42
CA THR A 292 -19.42 3.80 24.89
C THR A 292 -20.26 3.93 23.63
N GLY A 293 -20.47 2.82 22.91
CA GLY A 293 -21.10 2.75 21.60
C GLY A 293 -20.15 2.96 20.42
N LYS A 294 -18.86 3.24 20.67
CA LYS A 294 -17.84 3.44 19.62
C LYS A 294 -16.73 2.38 19.65
N GLY A 295 -16.70 1.54 20.68
CA GLY A 295 -15.69 0.51 20.84
C GLY A 295 -16.06 -0.81 20.17
N GLY A 296 -15.16 -1.77 20.24
CA GLY A 296 -15.35 -3.10 19.67
C GLY A 296 -14.33 -3.41 18.58
N GLU A 297 -13.78 -4.62 18.65
CA GLU A 297 -12.76 -5.12 17.73
C GLU A 297 -13.21 -6.47 17.20
N SER A 298 -12.95 -6.75 15.93
CA SER A 298 -13.18 -8.08 15.36
C SER A 298 -12.10 -9.06 15.81
N ILE A 299 -12.33 -10.35 15.57
CA ILE A 299 -11.33 -11.40 15.83
C ILE A 299 -10.03 -11.19 15.04
N TRP A 300 -10.10 -10.53 13.88
CA TRP A 300 -8.96 -10.23 13.01
C TRP A 300 -8.27 -8.90 13.36
N LYS A 301 -8.72 -8.20 14.42
CA LYS A 301 -8.26 -6.85 14.82
C LYS A 301 -8.38 -5.80 13.71
N LYS A 302 -9.20 -6.07 12.70
CA LYS A 302 -9.46 -5.20 11.54
C LYS A 302 -10.94 -5.24 11.18
N PRO A 303 -11.54 -4.13 10.74
CA PRO A 303 -12.91 -4.16 10.27
C PRO A 303 -13.05 -5.15 9.09
N PHE A 304 -14.14 -5.91 9.06
CA PHE A 304 -14.40 -6.89 8.01
C PHE A 304 -15.54 -6.47 7.08
N ALA A 305 -15.54 -7.04 5.88
CA ALA A 305 -16.45 -6.70 4.79
C ALA A 305 -17.92 -7.02 5.12
N ASP A 306 -18.83 -6.27 4.50
CA ASP A 306 -20.27 -6.52 4.58
C ASP A 306 -20.69 -7.74 3.75
N GLU A 307 -21.54 -8.60 4.31
CA GLU A 307 -22.06 -9.82 3.66
C GLU A 307 -23.57 -9.68 3.41
N MET A 308 -23.93 -8.88 2.41
CA MET A 308 -25.33 -8.57 2.09
C MET A 308 -25.91 -9.59 1.10
N THR A 309 -26.85 -10.41 1.54
CA THR A 309 -27.58 -11.36 0.67
C THR A 309 -29.02 -10.94 0.50
N LYS A 310 -29.56 -10.97 -0.75
CA LYS A 310 -30.97 -10.64 -1.05
C LYS A 310 -31.99 -11.55 -0.36
N GLN A 311 -31.56 -12.71 0.12
CA GLN A 311 -32.40 -13.70 0.82
C GLN A 311 -32.72 -13.28 2.25
N LEU A 312 -31.87 -12.45 2.87
CA LEU A 312 -32.05 -11.96 4.22
C LEU A 312 -32.54 -10.51 4.17
N SER A 313 -33.61 -10.24 4.92
CA SER A 313 -34.12 -8.89 5.13
C SER A 313 -34.44 -8.70 6.61
N HIS A 314 -34.45 -7.47 7.09
CA HIS A 314 -34.88 -7.10 8.44
C HIS A 314 -36.42 -7.14 8.52
N SER A 315 -37.01 -8.27 8.12
CA SER A 315 -38.44 -8.54 8.18
C SER A 315 -38.72 -9.45 9.39
N GLY A 316 -39.59 -8.99 10.28
CA GLY A 316 -39.91 -9.67 11.53
C GLY A 316 -39.19 -9.07 12.74
N ARG A 317 -39.53 -9.60 13.92
CA ARG A 317 -38.89 -9.27 15.19
C ARG A 317 -37.82 -10.30 15.50
N GLY A 318 -36.70 -9.85 16.06
CA GLY A 318 -35.61 -10.71 16.48
C GLY A 318 -34.55 -10.97 15.40
N VAL A 319 -34.49 -10.19 14.31
CA VAL A 319 -33.38 -10.30 13.34
C VAL A 319 -32.10 -9.76 13.96
N LEU A 320 -31.00 -10.50 13.83
CA LEU A 320 -29.68 -10.19 14.38
C LEU A 320 -28.75 -9.72 13.26
N SER A 321 -28.19 -8.52 13.42
CA SER A 321 -27.39 -7.84 12.39
C SER A 321 -26.18 -7.11 12.98
N MET A 322 -25.12 -6.93 12.19
CA MET A 322 -23.90 -6.20 12.59
C MET A 322 -24.13 -4.68 12.55
N ALA A 323 -23.66 -3.97 13.59
CA ALA A 323 -23.59 -2.52 13.56
C ALA A 323 -22.30 -2.07 12.84
N ASN A 324 -22.41 -1.02 12.03
CA ASN A 324 -21.30 -0.46 11.27
C ASN A 324 -21.38 1.09 11.24
N SER A 325 -20.27 1.72 10.89
CA SER A 325 -20.11 3.19 10.75
C SER A 325 -19.99 3.61 9.28
N GLY A 326 -20.26 2.69 8.37
CA GLY A 326 -20.04 2.80 6.93
C GLY A 326 -19.90 1.43 6.29
N SER A 327 -19.71 1.40 4.98
CA SER A 327 -19.51 0.14 4.25
C SER A 327 -18.20 -0.54 4.66
N ASN A 328 -18.25 -1.85 4.90
CA ASN A 328 -17.12 -2.71 5.27
C ASN A 328 -16.41 -2.33 6.59
N THR A 329 -17.16 -1.78 7.56
CA THR A 329 -16.62 -1.41 8.87
C THR A 329 -17.15 -2.28 10.02
N ASN A 330 -17.41 -3.56 9.78
CA ASN A 330 -17.95 -4.44 10.83
C ASN A 330 -16.88 -4.80 11.86
N THR A 331 -17.22 -4.72 13.15
CA THR A 331 -16.34 -5.03 14.28
C THR A 331 -16.94 -6.13 15.18
N SER A 332 -17.28 -5.83 16.43
CA SER A 332 -17.97 -6.75 17.36
C SER A 332 -19.39 -6.31 17.71
N GLN A 333 -19.76 -5.08 17.35
CA GLN A 333 -21.07 -4.56 17.71
C GLN A 333 -22.18 -5.18 16.86
N PHE A 334 -23.30 -5.51 17.50
CA PHE A 334 -24.46 -6.09 16.85
C PHE A 334 -25.74 -5.48 17.42
N PHE A 335 -26.83 -5.61 16.67
CA PHE A 335 -28.15 -5.20 17.13
C PHE A 335 -29.22 -6.24 16.80
N ILE A 336 -30.26 -6.25 17.61
CA ILE A 336 -31.44 -7.09 17.48
C ILE A 336 -32.61 -6.17 17.14
N THR A 337 -33.34 -6.49 16.07
CA THR A 337 -34.51 -5.72 15.65
C THR A 337 -35.75 -6.05 16.49
N CYS A 338 -36.48 -5.03 16.94
CA CYS A 338 -37.75 -5.20 17.65
C CYS A 338 -38.97 -5.15 16.73
N ARG A 339 -38.82 -4.58 15.52
CA ARG A 339 -39.81 -4.52 14.45
C ARG A 339 -39.15 -4.82 13.10
N SER A 340 -39.99 -4.99 12.07
CA SER A 340 -39.52 -5.04 10.68
C SER A 340 -38.94 -3.68 10.25
N CYS A 341 -37.66 -3.64 9.88
CA CYS A 341 -36.90 -2.43 9.57
C CYS A 341 -36.29 -2.49 8.16
N LYS A 342 -37.12 -2.45 7.11
CA LYS A 342 -36.68 -2.51 5.70
C LYS A 342 -35.66 -1.43 5.31
N GLN A 343 -35.58 -0.34 6.07
CA GLN A 343 -34.62 0.75 5.84
C GLN A 343 -33.15 0.36 6.12
N LEU A 344 -32.95 -0.74 6.85
CA LEU A 344 -31.64 -1.29 7.20
C LEU A 344 -31.17 -2.35 6.19
N ASP A 345 -32.04 -2.78 5.28
CA ASP A 345 -31.73 -3.77 4.25
C ASP A 345 -30.66 -3.22 3.29
N GLY A 346 -29.62 -4.02 3.03
CA GLY A 346 -28.47 -3.64 2.20
C GLY A 346 -27.47 -2.69 2.87
N LYS A 347 -27.71 -2.29 4.13
CA LYS A 347 -26.80 -1.43 4.91
C LYS A 347 -26.10 -2.16 6.05
N HIS A 348 -26.79 -3.11 6.69
CA HIS A 348 -26.25 -3.91 7.79
C HIS A 348 -26.27 -5.40 7.47
N THR A 349 -25.16 -6.10 7.76
CA THR A 349 -25.01 -7.53 7.51
C THR A 349 -25.90 -8.30 8.48
N ILE A 350 -26.93 -8.98 7.94
CA ILE A 350 -27.79 -9.88 8.72
C ILE A 350 -27.10 -11.22 8.82
N PHE A 351 -26.88 -11.70 10.05
CA PHE A 351 -26.15 -12.96 10.27
C PHE A 351 -26.90 -13.96 11.17
N GLY A 352 -28.07 -13.60 11.69
CA GLY A 352 -28.89 -14.55 12.46
C GLY A 352 -30.29 -14.05 12.78
N ARG A 353 -31.02 -14.89 13.53
CA ARG A 353 -32.36 -14.61 14.05
C ARG A 353 -32.54 -15.17 15.45
N LEU A 354 -33.34 -14.51 16.26
CA LEU A 354 -33.75 -14.98 17.58
C LEU A 354 -34.81 -16.09 17.40
N VAL A 355 -34.53 -17.27 17.94
CA VAL A 355 -35.42 -18.44 17.91
C VAL A 355 -36.07 -18.74 19.25
N GLY A 356 -35.51 -18.22 20.35
CA GLY A 356 -36.04 -18.37 21.69
C GLY A 356 -35.61 -17.21 22.60
N GLY A 357 -36.39 -16.92 23.63
CA GLY A 357 -36.16 -15.74 24.49
C GLY A 357 -36.85 -14.47 24.00
N MET A 358 -37.93 -14.58 23.21
CA MET A 358 -38.73 -13.43 22.78
C MET A 358 -39.28 -12.62 23.95
N GLU A 359 -39.62 -13.30 25.05
CA GLU A 359 -40.03 -12.68 26.31
C GLU A 359 -38.92 -11.82 26.91
N THR A 360 -37.68 -12.33 26.93
CA THR A 360 -36.50 -11.59 27.37
C THR A 360 -36.24 -10.36 26.48
N LEU A 361 -36.37 -10.49 25.16
CA LEU A 361 -36.24 -9.34 24.25
C LEU A 361 -37.31 -8.28 24.55
N SER A 362 -38.55 -8.69 24.83
CA SER A 362 -39.63 -7.78 25.23
C SER A 362 -39.38 -7.14 26.60
N ALA A 363 -38.81 -7.87 27.56
CA ALA A 363 -38.44 -7.33 28.86
C ALA A 363 -37.31 -6.29 28.73
N ILE A 364 -36.33 -6.53 27.85
CA ILE A 364 -35.24 -5.59 27.53
C ILE A 364 -35.79 -4.31 26.88
N GLU A 365 -36.73 -4.44 25.95
CA GLU A 365 -37.37 -3.30 25.27
C GLU A 365 -38.23 -2.43 26.20
N GLN A 366 -38.79 -3.01 27.27
CA GLN A 366 -39.62 -2.30 28.24
C GLN A 366 -38.82 -1.48 29.26
N VAL A 367 -37.49 -1.65 29.32
CA VAL A 367 -36.64 -0.90 30.25
C VAL A 367 -36.65 0.60 29.87
N PRO A 368 -36.95 1.51 30.82
CA PRO A 368 -36.90 2.95 30.56
C PRO A 368 -35.49 3.39 30.14
N THR A 369 -35.41 4.27 29.15
CA THR A 369 -34.15 4.74 28.55
C THR A 369 -34.01 6.25 28.63
N GLU A 370 -32.80 6.74 28.91
CA GLU A 370 -32.40 8.14 28.81
C GLU A 370 -31.36 8.29 27.69
N ASN A 371 -31.63 9.12 26.68
CA ASN A 371 -30.78 9.28 25.48
C ASN A 371 -30.43 7.94 24.79
N ASP A 372 -31.45 7.11 24.55
CA ASP A 372 -31.35 5.73 24.06
C ASP A 372 -30.59 4.75 25.00
N ARG A 373 -30.02 5.18 26.12
CA ARG A 373 -29.31 4.30 27.07
C ARG A 373 -30.28 3.81 28.15
N PRO A 374 -30.37 2.49 28.43
CA PRO A 374 -31.26 1.99 29.47
C PRO A 374 -30.80 2.47 30.86
N LEU A 375 -31.76 2.89 31.69
CA LEU A 375 -31.50 3.33 33.08
C LEU A 375 -31.01 2.15 33.93
N GLU A 376 -31.59 0.97 33.72
CA GLU A 376 -31.08 -0.28 34.28
C GLU A 376 -30.06 -0.90 33.33
N ASN A 377 -28.86 -1.15 33.82
CA ASN A 377 -27.82 -1.81 33.03
C ASN A 377 -28.25 -3.23 32.64
N ILE A 378 -28.33 -3.50 31.33
CA ILE A 378 -28.62 -4.82 30.79
C ILE A 378 -27.31 -5.42 30.34
N VAL A 379 -26.91 -6.52 30.99
CA VAL A 379 -25.56 -7.10 30.87
C VAL A 379 -25.66 -8.54 30.39
N ILE A 380 -24.74 -8.93 29.50
CA ILE A 380 -24.53 -10.32 29.10
C ILE A 380 -23.67 -11.01 30.16
N VAL A 381 -24.27 -11.95 30.89
CA VAL A 381 -23.64 -12.70 31.99
C VAL A 381 -22.77 -13.82 31.44
N SER A 382 -23.27 -14.55 30.43
CA SER A 382 -22.52 -15.64 29.81
C SER A 382 -22.97 -15.89 28.37
N SER A 383 -22.10 -16.51 27.58
CA SER A 383 -22.38 -16.96 26.22
C SER A 383 -22.07 -18.45 26.10
N ALA A 384 -23.01 -19.22 25.55
CA ALA A 384 -22.85 -20.64 25.29
C ALA A 384 -23.08 -20.93 23.80
N VAL A 385 -22.12 -21.56 23.14
CA VAL A 385 -22.23 -22.00 21.75
C VAL A 385 -22.65 -23.47 21.76
N PHE A 386 -23.84 -23.78 21.23
CA PHE A 386 -24.37 -25.14 21.20
C PHE A 386 -23.92 -25.91 19.96
N ILE A 387 -23.93 -25.23 18.82
CA ILE A 387 -23.53 -25.81 17.53
C ILE A 387 -22.58 -24.83 16.87
N ASP A 388 -21.32 -25.24 16.76
CA ASP A 388 -20.30 -24.53 15.98
C ASP A 388 -20.08 -25.24 14.63
N PRO A 389 -20.54 -24.65 13.51
CA PRO A 389 -20.33 -25.22 12.19
C PRO A 389 -18.90 -24.98 11.65
N PHE A 390 -18.17 -23.98 12.17
CA PHE A 390 -16.81 -23.66 11.71
C PHE A 390 -15.77 -24.63 12.24
N GLU A 391 -15.97 -25.12 13.47
CA GLU A 391 -15.11 -26.17 14.05
C GLU A 391 -15.14 -27.43 13.18
N LYS A 392 -16.34 -27.91 12.83
CA LYS A 392 -16.52 -29.04 11.91
C LYS A 392 -15.90 -28.80 10.53
N ALA A 393 -16.06 -27.59 9.96
CA ALA A 393 -15.46 -27.24 8.68
C ALA A 393 -13.93 -27.21 8.75
N SER A 394 -13.36 -26.72 9.85
CA SER A 394 -11.91 -26.69 10.06
C SER A 394 -11.32 -28.09 10.25
N GLU A 395 -12.02 -29.00 10.92
CA GLU A 395 -11.65 -30.41 11.08
C GLU A 395 -11.66 -31.13 9.73
N GLN A 396 -12.74 -30.97 8.94
CA GLN A 396 -12.82 -31.53 7.58
C GLN A 396 -11.65 -31.08 6.71
N LEU A 397 -11.30 -29.78 6.76
CA LEU A 397 -10.19 -29.24 5.99
C LEU A 397 -8.84 -29.82 6.44
N ARG A 398 -8.66 -30.05 7.75
CA ARG A 398 -7.46 -30.72 8.30
C ARG A 398 -7.38 -32.18 7.85
N ASP A 399 -8.48 -32.90 7.87
CA ASP A 399 -8.54 -34.30 7.43
C ASP A 399 -8.27 -34.44 5.93
N GLU A 400 -8.86 -33.57 5.12
CA GLU A 400 -8.56 -33.48 3.68
C GLU A 400 -7.06 -33.17 3.43
N ARG A 401 -6.47 -32.23 4.18
CA ARG A 401 -5.03 -31.94 4.07
C ARG A 401 -4.18 -33.13 4.47
N GLN A 402 -4.53 -33.85 5.54
CA GLN A 402 -3.78 -35.03 5.97
C GLN A 402 -3.89 -36.19 4.97
N THR A 403 -5.07 -36.44 4.42
CA THR A 403 -5.30 -37.48 3.41
C THR A 403 -4.56 -37.16 2.11
N ALA A 404 -4.59 -35.90 1.65
CA ALA A 404 -3.81 -35.44 0.50
C ALA A 404 -2.29 -35.62 0.72
N MET A 405 -1.78 -35.27 1.91
CA MET A 405 -0.37 -35.47 2.25
C MET A 405 0.02 -36.96 2.27
N ARG A 406 -0.86 -37.84 2.77
CA ARG A 406 -0.64 -39.29 2.74
C ARG A 406 -0.61 -39.82 1.31
N HIS A 407 -1.52 -39.38 0.45
CA HIS A 407 -1.55 -39.77 -0.96
C HIS A 407 -0.26 -39.37 -1.69
N GLN A 408 0.18 -38.12 -1.54
CA GLN A 408 1.43 -37.63 -2.14
C GLN A 408 2.66 -38.42 -1.66
N ARG A 409 2.71 -38.81 -0.38
CA ARG A 409 3.80 -39.64 0.15
C ARG A 409 3.80 -41.05 -0.45
N MET A 410 2.62 -41.64 -0.69
CA MET A 410 2.52 -42.95 -1.33
C MET A 410 2.96 -42.88 -2.80
N GLU A 411 2.51 -41.87 -3.55
CA GLU A 411 2.91 -41.66 -4.95
C GLU A 411 4.42 -41.41 -5.07
N ALA A 412 5.00 -40.61 -4.18
CA ALA A 412 6.45 -40.38 -4.15
C ALA A 412 7.24 -41.65 -3.79
N ALA A 413 6.67 -42.54 -2.98
CA ALA A 413 7.27 -43.83 -2.67
C ALA A 413 7.23 -44.78 -3.88
N THR A 414 6.12 -44.83 -4.62
CA THR A 414 5.99 -45.66 -5.83
C THR A 414 6.87 -45.17 -6.98
N ASP A 415 6.98 -43.85 -7.17
CA ASP A 415 7.86 -43.28 -8.21
C ASP A 415 9.35 -43.55 -7.93
N ASN A 416 9.76 -43.55 -6.66
CA ASN A 416 11.13 -43.87 -6.27
C ASN A 416 11.47 -45.35 -6.47
N SER A 417 10.52 -46.28 -6.28
CA SER A 417 10.73 -47.70 -6.62
C SER A 417 10.82 -47.95 -8.13
N ASP A 418 10.06 -47.21 -8.94
CA ASP A 418 10.10 -47.34 -10.39
C ASP A 418 11.34 -46.71 -11.03
N ARG A 419 11.88 -45.63 -10.44
CA ARG A 419 13.11 -44.99 -10.93
C ARG A 419 14.38 -45.77 -10.59
N SER A 420 14.42 -46.46 -9.45
CA SER A 420 15.59 -47.28 -9.09
C SER A 420 15.73 -48.53 -9.97
N SER A 421 14.64 -49.02 -10.56
CA SER A 421 14.62 -50.20 -11.44
C SER A 421 14.80 -49.89 -12.93
N LYS A 422 14.71 -48.62 -13.35
CA LYS A 422 14.73 -48.21 -14.78
C LYS A 422 15.85 -47.24 -15.17
N LEU A 423 16.85 -46.97 -14.32
CA LEU A 423 18.02 -46.21 -14.76
C LEU A 423 18.81 -47.06 -15.78
N PRO A 424 18.84 -46.68 -17.07
CA PRO A 424 19.69 -47.39 -18.03
C PRO A 424 21.14 -47.25 -17.57
N GLU A 425 21.88 -48.35 -17.53
CA GLU A 425 23.33 -48.31 -17.34
C GLU A 425 23.91 -47.27 -18.32
N ILE A 426 24.66 -46.31 -17.79
CA ILE A 426 25.36 -45.32 -18.58
C ILE A 426 26.37 -46.09 -19.45
N VAL A 427 26.00 -46.40 -20.68
CA VAL A 427 26.89 -47.00 -21.68
C VAL A 427 27.99 -45.98 -21.93
N LYS A 428 29.20 -46.26 -21.43
CA LYS A 428 30.39 -45.44 -21.69
C LYS A 428 30.56 -45.32 -23.22
N PRO A 429 30.77 -44.12 -23.77
CA PRO A 429 30.92 -43.96 -25.21
C PRO A 429 32.09 -44.81 -25.72
N VAL A 430 31.85 -45.61 -26.75
CA VAL A 430 32.86 -46.49 -27.35
C VAL A 430 33.94 -45.63 -28.02
N ALA A 431 35.20 -45.80 -27.63
CA ALA A 431 36.33 -45.13 -28.27
C ALA A 431 36.62 -45.77 -29.65
N LEU A 432 36.34 -45.06 -30.74
CA LEU A 432 36.58 -45.45 -32.12
C LEU A 432 38.05 -45.33 -32.55
N ARG A 433 38.89 -44.57 -31.82
CA ARG A 433 40.32 -44.30 -32.15
C ARG A 433 41.14 -43.96 -30.91
N SER A 434 42.47 -44.04 -31.00
CA SER A 434 43.40 -43.39 -30.06
C SER A 434 43.86 -42.01 -30.60
N GLY A 435 43.57 -40.91 -29.90
CA GLY A 435 44.01 -39.55 -30.25
C GLY A 435 42.98 -38.50 -29.82
N VAL A 436 43.11 -37.25 -30.28
CA VAL A 436 41.99 -36.28 -30.22
C VAL A 436 40.91 -36.73 -31.22
N GLY A 437 39.63 -36.72 -30.82
CA GLY A 437 38.52 -37.22 -31.65
C GLY A 437 38.19 -38.72 -31.51
N LYS A 438 38.51 -39.34 -30.35
CA LYS A 438 38.26 -40.77 -30.08
C LYS A 438 36.79 -41.21 -30.27
N TYR A 439 35.82 -40.31 -30.15
CA TYR A 439 34.38 -40.65 -30.21
C TYR A 439 33.71 -40.27 -31.53
N ILE A 440 34.48 -39.83 -32.54
CA ILE A 440 33.97 -39.37 -33.83
C ILE A 440 34.21 -40.45 -34.89
N ASP A 441 33.14 -40.91 -35.55
CA ASP A 441 33.24 -41.87 -36.64
C ASP A 441 33.41 -41.15 -38.00
N ILE A 442 34.61 -41.22 -38.58
CA ILE A 442 35.03 -40.55 -39.82
C ILE A 442 34.77 -41.45 -41.05
N LYS A 443 34.43 -42.74 -40.87
CA LYS A 443 34.12 -43.65 -41.99
C LYS A 443 33.01 -43.12 -42.93
N PRO A 444 31.95 -42.45 -42.45
CA PRO A 444 30.91 -41.89 -43.33
C PRO A 444 31.40 -40.69 -44.15
N LEU A 445 32.42 -39.94 -43.68
CA LEU A 445 32.92 -38.76 -44.40
C LEU A 445 33.68 -39.11 -45.68
N ARG A 446 34.34 -40.28 -45.76
CA ARG A 446 35.08 -40.67 -46.97
C ARG A 446 34.20 -41.11 -48.13
N LYS A 447 32.96 -41.56 -47.90
CA LYS A 447 32.04 -41.91 -48.99
C LYS A 447 31.50 -40.70 -49.75
N ARG A 448 31.47 -39.53 -49.11
CA ARG A 448 30.95 -38.29 -49.70
C ARG A 448 31.88 -37.58 -50.68
N THR A 449 33.12 -38.05 -50.87
CA THR A 449 34.12 -37.39 -51.74
C THR A 449 34.39 -38.13 -53.06
N LEU A 450 33.70 -39.23 -53.35
CA LEU A 450 33.92 -40.06 -54.54
C LEU A 450 32.65 -40.39 -55.34
N SER A 451 31.53 -39.72 -55.05
CA SER A 451 30.26 -39.90 -55.78
C SER A 451 29.68 -38.53 -56.15
N SER A 452 30.40 -37.81 -57.01
CA SER A 452 29.87 -36.67 -57.74
C SER A 452 29.26 -37.18 -59.04
N GLU A 453 28.03 -37.72 -59.01
CA GLU A 453 27.22 -37.95 -60.23
C GLU A 453 25.74 -38.37 -59.99
N GLU A 454 25.26 -38.61 -58.76
CA GLU A 454 23.90 -39.18 -58.56
C GLU A 454 22.94 -38.39 -57.62
N ASP A 455 23.26 -37.15 -57.25
CA ASP A 455 22.41 -36.35 -56.33
C ASP A 455 21.22 -35.61 -56.97
N GLU A 456 20.86 -35.87 -58.23
CA GLU A 456 19.64 -35.28 -58.84
C GLU A 456 18.33 -36.06 -58.59
N ASP A 457 18.37 -37.34 -58.19
CA ASP A 457 17.16 -38.16 -58.13
C ASP A 457 16.40 -38.17 -56.79
N ILE A 458 16.92 -37.52 -55.74
CA ILE A 458 16.24 -37.45 -54.42
C ILE A 458 15.45 -36.13 -54.25
N GLN A 459 15.64 -35.13 -55.12
CA GLN A 459 14.83 -33.90 -55.09
C GLN A 459 13.48 -33.99 -55.84
N ARG A 460 13.18 -35.09 -56.54
CA ARG A 460 11.94 -35.23 -57.33
C ARG A 460 10.82 -36.04 -56.68
N SER A 461 11.04 -36.71 -55.55
CA SER A 461 10.03 -37.58 -54.90
C SER A 461 9.22 -36.93 -53.76
N LEU A 462 9.41 -35.64 -53.47
CA LEU A 462 8.73 -34.93 -52.36
C LEU A 462 7.62 -33.94 -52.79
N ARG A 463 7.07 -34.05 -54.00
CA ARG A 463 6.00 -33.14 -54.45
C ARG A 463 4.69 -33.85 -54.77
N LYS A 464 3.63 -33.36 -54.11
CA LYS A 464 2.20 -33.52 -54.34
C LYS A 464 1.51 -34.73 -53.68
N ARG A 465 1.16 -34.55 -52.41
CA ARG A 465 -0.22 -34.82 -51.98
C ARG A 465 -0.85 -33.51 -51.51
N ASN A 466 -1.83 -33.06 -52.29
CA ASN A 466 -2.64 -31.88 -52.05
C ASN A 466 -3.42 -32.04 -50.75
N ILE A 467 -3.29 -31.09 -49.83
CA ILE A 467 -4.30 -30.78 -48.82
C ILE A 467 -4.77 -29.35 -49.12
N SER A 468 -6.07 -29.25 -49.38
CA SER A 468 -6.76 -28.04 -49.79
C SER A 468 -6.90 -27.04 -48.64
N GLY A 469 -6.35 -25.84 -48.85
CA GLY A 469 -6.96 -24.54 -48.54
C GLY A 469 -7.42 -24.23 -47.13
N SER A 470 -6.61 -23.49 -46.37
CA SER A 470 -7.03 -22.19 -45.85
C SER A 470 -5.79 -21.37 -45.46
N THR A 471 -5.59 -20.27 -46.18
CA THR A 471 -4.46 -19.37 -46.09
C THR A 471 -4.61 -18.45 -44.87
N PHE A 472 -3.76 -18.61 -43.84
CA PHE A 472 -3.58 -17.57 -42.82
C PHE A 472 -2.67 -16.47 -43.38
N LYS A 473 -3.23 -15.29 -43.63
CA LYS A 473 -2.53 -14.07 -44.08
C LYS A 473 -2.60 -13.00 -42.99
N ASN A 474 -1.44 -12.41 -42.72
CA ASN A 474 -1.17 -11.05 -42.20
C ASN A 474 -1.91 -10.55 -40.96
N PHE A 475 -1.13 -10.24 -39.93
CA PHE A 475 -1.53 -9.63 -38.66
C PHE A 475 -1.36 -8.09 -38.61
N ASN A 476 -1.29 -7.39 -39.75
CA ASN A 476 -1.02 -5.94 -39.79
C ASN A 476 -2.25 -5.03 -39.63
N VAL A 477 -3.33 -5.49 -39.00
CA VAL A 477 -4.47 -4.63 -38.63
C VAL A 477 -4.98 -5.04 -37.24
N TRP A 478 -4.15 -4.82 -36.21
CA TRP A 478 -4.60 -4.42 -34.88
C TRP A 478 -3.47 -3.85 -34.03
#